data_AF-A0AAD7ZTG1-F1
#
_entry.id   AF-A0AAD7ZTG1-F1
#
_cell.length_a   1.000
_cell.length_b   1.000
_cell.length_c   1.000
_cell.angle_alpha   90.00
_cell.angle_beta   90.00
_cell.angle_gamma   90.00
#
_symmetry.space_group_name_H-M   'P 1'
#
loop_
_entity.id
_entity.type
_entity.pdbx_description
1 polymer ?
#
loop_
_entity_poly.entity_id
_entity_poly.type
_entity_poly.pdbx_seq_one_letter_code
_entity_poly.pdbx_strand_id
1 'polypeptide(L)'
;MHYFFKYILTFLLLSYVEGRGVNGGFSCAACTIVSGIADQLAQIHNETLLAASLRLCKMLPSGVENYCIDAVKILEPILVNPKLSEVFTPDAFCYSINICYLDPGRDYCHLFPKPQRNFRNNIQDIKNLVVASYVGSGLNHNGFHRHLKQIAFDLCHIPGIRELCEMFDRSWARIQPAVDADGDLFSIVRAARGSFWRGQDCHDWDKNSYPGRQPLKSDAMFDSNCNGIWGIDDKTGKPWEDLLCKDFESRGVIYIGDSVGAHFHFPEPWINPLLISEETLHNYTQPLLDELDWPHLGFATGFMNTTEPLLIKGVTDSLYLKLRARNRCNHRDYQNLSRNGASSFDGMTYVKSLSRESITGQTCSCLIWHVWQ
;
A
#
# COMPACT_ATOMS: atom_id res chain seq x y z
N MET A 1 -10.90 4.59 -18.07
CA MET A 1 -9.89 5.15 -17.16
C MET A 1 -9.72 4.35 -15.86
N HIS A 2 -10.79 3.89 -15.20
CA HIS A 2 -10.68 3.03 -13.99
C HIS A 2 -9.98 1.68 -14.19
N TYR A 3 -10.07 1.09 -15.38
CA TYR A 3 -9.39 -0.16 -15.67
C TYR A 3 -7.87 0.08 -15.76
N PHE A 4 -7.39 0.96 -16.64
CA PHE A 4 -5.96 1.26 -16.89
C PHE A 4 -5.14 1.54 -15.61
N PHE A 5 -5.73 2.21 -14.61
CA PHE A 5 -5.10 2.53 -13.32
C PHE A 5 -4.76 1.29 -12.46
N LYS A 6 -5.58 0.23 -12.52
CA LYS A 6 -5.35 -1.00 -11.72
C LYS A 6 -4.14 -1.80 -12.22
N TYR A 7 -3.85 -1.76 -13.53
CA TYR A 7 -2.82 -2.57 -14.18
C TYR A 7 -1.40 -2.11 -13.85
N ILE A 8 -1.19 -0.80 -13.77
CA ILE A 8 0.13 -0.20 -13.59
C ILE A 8 0.53 -0.19 -12.10
N LEU A 9 -0.46 -0.14 -11.19
CA LEU A 9 -0.27 -0.17 -9.74
C LEU A 9 0.52 -1.40 -9.30
N THR A 10 0.09 -2.60 -9.71
CA THR A 10 0.70 -3.87 -9.29
C THR A 10 2.17 -4.01 -9.69
N PHE A 11 2.57 -3.38 -10.79
CA PHE A 11 3.91 -3.50 -11.35
C PHE A 11 4.86 -2.42 -10.82
N LEU A 12 4.35 -1.20 -10.54
CA LEU A 12 5.10 -0.12 -9.88
C LEU A 12 5.44 -0.42 -8.41
N LEU A 13 4.56 -1.13 -7.70
CA LEU A 13 4.79 -1.52 -6.30
C LEU A 13 6.00 -2.45 -6.12
N LEU A 14 6.35 -3.25 -7.14
CA LEU A 14 7.51 -4.14 -7.12
C LEU A 14 8.82 -3.44 -7.51
N SER A 15 8.75 -2.29 -8.19
CA SER A 15 9.89 -1.60 -8.79
C SER A 15 10.24 -0.27 -8.13
N TYR A 16 9.35 0.34 -7.35
CA TYR A 16 9.55 1.66 -6.73
C TYR A 16 9.88 1.63 -5.22
N VAL A 17 10.08 0.44 -4.65
CA VAL A 17 10.51 0.32 -3.25
C VAL A 17 12.03 0.25 -3.21
N GLU A 18 12.69 1.42 -3.17
CA GLU A 18 14.04 1.55 -2.60
C GLU A 18 13.96 1.31 -1.08
N GLY A 19 13.60 0.09 -0.72
CA GLY A 19 13.70 -0.40 0.64
C GLY A 19 15.16 -0.63 0.98
N ARG A 20 15.53 -0.40 2.24
CA ARG A 20 16.80 -0.85 2.82
C ARG A 20 16.80 -2.40 2.89
N GLY A 21 16.87 -3.05 1.74
CA GLY A 21 16.84 -4.50 1.61
C GLY A 21 18.25 -5.06 1.48
N VAL A 22 18.49 -6.21 2.10
CA VAL A 22 19.66 -7.05 1.82
C VAL A 22 19.24 -8.19 0.91
N ASN A 23 20.18 -8.67 0.09
CA ASN A 23 20.04 -9.87 -0.74
C ASN A 23 18.85 -9.83 -1.72
N GLY A 24 18.57 -8.65 -2.31
CA GLY A 24 17.41 -8.43 -3.18
C GLY A 24 16.13 -7.96 -2.46
N GLY A 25 16.16 -7.84 -1.13
CA GLY A 25 15.16 -7.08 -0.38
C GLY A 25 13.71 -7.49 -0.63
N PHE A 26 12.87 -6.52 -0.98
CA PHE A 26 11.44 -6.72 -1.20
C PHE A 26 11.15 -7.69 -2.36
N SER A 27 11.84 -7.56 -3.49
CA SER A 27 11.65 -8.46 -4.63
C SER A 27 12.00 -9.91 -4.27
N CYS A 28 13.04 -10.12 -3.47
CA CYS A 28 13.39 -11.44 -2.95
C CYS A 28 12.32 -12.01 -2.02
N ALA A 29 11.82 -11.21 -1.08
CA ALA A 29 10.73 -11.61 -0.18
C ALA A 29 9.46 -11.95 -0.95
N ALA A 30 9.05 -11.10 -1.90
CA ALA A 30 7.87 -11.31 -2.73
C ALA A 30 7.98 -12.60 -3.56
N CYS A 31 9.10 -12.83 -4.22
CA CYS A 31 9.33 -14.07 -4.96
C CYS A 31 9.21 -15.29 -4.05
N THR A 32 9.85 -15.25 -2.87
CA THR A 32 9.89 -16.37 -1.93
C THR A 32 8.49 -16.67 -1.38
N ILE A 33 7.70 -15.64 -1.06
CA ILE A 33 6.32 -15.78 -0.58
C ILE A 33 5.42 -16.34 -1.69
N VAL A 34 5.42 -15.74 -2.89
CA VAL A 34 4.55 -16.15 -4.00
C VAL A 34 4.84 -17.57 -4.44
N SER A 35 6.12 -17.94 -4.58
CA SER A 35 6.50 -19.30 -4.93
C SER A 35 6.19 -20.31 -3.80
N GLY A 36 6.25 -19.89 -2.53
CA GLY A 36 5.80 -20.68 -1.39
C GLY A 36 4.30 -20.91 -1.32
N ILE A 37 3.49 -19.92 -1.72
CA ILE A 37 2.03 -20.06 -1.86
C ILE A 37 1.71 -21.02 -3.00
N ALA A 38 2.36 -20.87 -4.16
CA ALA A 38 2.17 -21.75 -5.30
C ALA A 38 2.55 -23.20 -4.98
N ASP A 39 3.64 -23.44 -4.25
CA ASP A 39 4.05 -24.76 -3.80
C ASP A 39 3.04 -25.39 -2.83
N GLN A 40 2.56 -24.64 -1.85
CA GLN A 40 1.53 -25.13 -0.93
C GLN A 40 0.21 -25.42 -1.66
N LEU A 41 -0.20 -24.59 -2.62
CA LEU A 41 -1.38 -24.85 -3.46
C LEU A 41 -1.21 -26.13 -4.28
N ALA A 42 -0.02 -26.35 -4.85
CA ALA A 42 0.30 -27.58 -5.59
C ALA A 42 0.11 -28.82 -4.71
N GLN A 43 0.58 -28.75 -3.45
CA GLN A 43 0.42 -29.83 -2.47
C GLN A 43 -1.05 -30.03 -2.04
N ILE A 44 -1.77 -28.95 -1.75
CA ILE A 44 -3.18 -28.99 -1.32
C ILE A 44 -4.09 -29.57 -2.41
N HIS A 45 -3.86 -29.18 -3.66
CA HIS A 45 -4.69 -29.59 -4.80
C HIS A 45 -4.15 -30.79 -5.56
N ASN A 46 -3.02 -31.37 -5.13
CA ASN A 46 -2.34 -32.48 -5.79
C ASN A 46 -2.12 -32.21 -7.30
N GLU A 47 -1.58 -31.04 -7.60
CA GLU A 47 -1.32 -30.57 -8.96
C GLU A 47 0.16 -30.19 -9.16
N THR A 48 0.56 -29.93 -10.41
CA THR A 48 1.94 -29.50 -10.69
C THR A 48 2.17 -28.06 -10.24
N LEU A 49 3.43 -27.70 -9.98
CA LEU A 49 3.79 -26.32 -9.61
C LEU A 49 3.36 -25.30 -10.68
N LEU A 50 3.41 -25.67 -11.97
CA LEU A 50 2.88 -24.86 -13.06
C LEU A 50 1.36 -24.67 -12.94
N ALA A 51 0.60 -25.75 -12.72
CA ALA A 51 -0.85 -25.69 -12.60
C ALA A 51 -1.27 -24.83 -11.40
N ALA A 52 -0.59 -24.98 -10.26
CA ALA A 52 -0.81 -24.17 -9.07
C ALA A 52 -0.46 -22.69 -9.27
N SER A 53 0.62 -22.39 -9.99
CA SER A 53 0.99 -21.02 -10.35
C SER A 53 -0.07 -20.37 -11.25
N LEU A 54 -0.58 -21.10 -12.25
CA LEU A 54 -1.67 -20.62 -13.10
C LEU A 54 -3.00 -20.48 -12.35
N ARG A 55 -3.29 -21.38 -11.39
CA ARG A 55 -4.45 -21.27 -10.49
C ARG A 55 -4.35 -19.98 -9.66
N LEU A 56 -3.19 -19.70 -9.08
CA LEU A 56 -2.95 -18.47 -8.32
C LEU A 56 -3.18 -17.23 -9.20
N CYS A 57 -2.72 -17.24 -10.46
CA CYS A 57 -2.97 -16.13 -11.38
C CYS A 57 -4.46 -15.88 -11.63
N LYS A 58 -5.27 -16.94 -11.74
CA LYS A 58 -6.73 -16.84 -11.95
C LYS A 58 -7.50 -16.30 -10.74
N MET A 59 -6.88 -16.29 -9.56
CA MET A 59 -7.45 -15.66 -8.36
C MET A 59 -7.20 -14.14 -8.34
N LEU A 60 -6.26 -13.65 -9.15
CA LEU A 60 -6.02 -12.22 -9.27
C LEU A 60 -7.12 -11.59 -10.12
N PRO A 61 -7.47 -10.31 -9.87
CA PRO A 61 -8.42 -9.61 -10.72
C PRO A 61 -7.97 -9.59 -12.18
N SER A 62 -8.93 -9.60 -13.11
CA SER A 62 -8.73 -9.73 -14.57
C SER A 62 -7.66 -8.81 -15.17
N GLY A 63 -7.37 -7.69 -14.50
CA GLY A 63 -6.31 -6.80 -14.93
C GLY A 63 -4.89 -7.32 -14.70
N VAL A 64 -4.65 -8.03 -13.59
CA VAL A 64 -3.34 -8.58 -13.21
C VAL A 64 -3.20 -10.03 -13.66
N GLU A 65 -4.31 -10.76 -13.72
CA GLU A 65 -4.37 -12.16 -14.13
C GLU A 65 -3.55 -12.43 -15.40
N ASN A 66 -3.79 -11.68 -16.49
CA ASN A 66 -3.13 -11.92 -17.78
C ASN A 66 -1.60 -11.75 -17.68
N TYR A 67 -1.13 -10.72 -16.96
CA TYR A 67 0.30 -10.50 -16.75
C TYR A 67 0.93 -11.59 -15.89
N CYS A 68 0.22 -12.04 -14.85
CA CYS A 68 0.65 -13.17 -14.04
C CYS A 68 0.77 -14.43 -14.91
N ILE A 69 -0.23 -14.72 -15.75
CA ILE A 69 -0.21 -15.86 -16.65
C ILE A 69 0.98 -15.77 -17.61
N ASP A 70 1.23 -14.60 -18.21
CA ASP A 70 2.35 -14.41 -19.13
C ASP A 70 3.71 -14.56 -18.42
N ALA A 71 3.84 -14.06 -17.19
CA ALA A 71 5.05 -14.27 -16.37
C ALA A 71 5.25 -15.76 -16.02
N VAL A 72 4.18 -16.48 -15.67
CA VAL A 72 4.24 -17.92 -15.41
C VAL A 72 4.59 -18.71 -16.68
N LYS A 73 4.05 -18.34 -17.84
CA LYS A 73 4.39 -18.95 -19.14
C LYS A 73 5.86 -18.76 -19.51
N ILE A 74 6.46 -17.63 -19.16
CA ILE A 74 7.91 -17.44 -19.34
C ILE A 74 8.67 -18.51 -18.55
N LEU A 75 8.24 -18.81 -17.32
CA LEU A 75 8.86 -19.80 -16.43
C LEU A 75 8.45 -21.25 -16.74
N GLU A 76 7.46 -21.47 -17.60
CA GLU A 76 6.91 -22.79 -17.95
C GLU A 76 7.98 -23.85 -18.25
N PRO A 77 9.02 -23.60 -19.09
CA PRO A 77 10.05 -24.59 -19.39
C PRO A 77 10.80 -25.13 -18.16
N ILE A 78 10.87 -24.33 -17.09
CA ILE A 78 11.49 -24.72 -15.82
C ILE A 78 10.46 -25.43 -14.94
N LEU A 79 9.26 -24.86 -14.81
CA LEU A 79 8.23 -25.33 -13.89
C LEU A 79 7.66 -26.72 -14.26
N VAL A 80 7.74 -27.12 -15.53
CA VAL A 80 7.36 -28.47 -15.98
C VAL A 80 8.47 -29.51 -15.81
N ASN A 81 9.69 -29.10 -15.47
CA ASN A 81 10.82 -30.00 -15.39
C ASN A 81 10.68 -30.90 -14.13
N PRO A 82 10.55 -32.23 -14.28
CA PRO A 82 10.30 -33.11 -13.14
C PRO A 82 11.47 -33.13 -12.15
N LYS A 83 12.69 -32.78 -12.57
CA LYS A 83 13.83 -32.66 -11.65
C LYS A 83 13.70 -31.47 -10.71
N LEU A 84 12.92 -30.45 -11.07
CA LEU A 84 12.74 -29.27 -10.23
C LEU A 84 12.11 -29.66 -8.89
N SER A 85 11.08 -30.50 -8.87
CA SER A 85 10.37 -30.87 -7.64
C SER A 85 11.25 -31.60 -6.61
N GLU A 86 12.36 -32.23 -7.03
CA GLU A 86 13.31 -32.89 -6.13
C GLU A 86 14.20 -31.90 -5.36
N VAL A 87 14.42 -30.71 -5.93
CA VAL A 87 15.34 -29.68 -5.42
C VAL A 87 14.64 -28.37 -5.06
N PHE A 88 13.35 -28.26 -5.36
CA PHE A 88 12.58 -27.03 -5.22
C PHE A 88 12.42 -26.67 -3.75
N THR A 89 12.87 -25.46 -3.43
CA THR A 89 12.46 -24.70 -2.25
C THR A 89 12.25 -23.27 -2.73
N PRO A 90 11.20 -22.57 -2.27
CA PRO A 90 10.87 -21.22 -2.75
C PRO A 90 12.04 -20.24 -2.71
N ASP A 91 12.81 -20.24 -1.62
CA ASP A 91 14.00 -19.39 -1.48
C ASP A 91 15.12 -19.79 -2.46
N ALA A 92 15.47 -21.08 -2.58
CA ALA A 92 16.48 -21.52 -3.54
C ALA A 92 16.08 -21.23 -4.99
N PHE A 93 14.79 -21.39 -5.33
CA PHE A 93 14.25 -21.05 -6.64
C PHE A 93 14.48 -19.57 -6.95
N CYS A 94 14.14 -18.67 -6.02
CA CYS A 94 14.29 -17.22 -6.19
C CYS A 94 15.75 -16.76 -6.33
N TYR A 95 16.70 -17.40 -5.63
CA TYR A 95 18.14 -17.17 -5.87
C TYR A 95 18.61 -17.71 -7.24
N SER A 96 17.95 -18.75 -7.74
CA SER A 96 18.34 -19.41 -9.00
C SER A 96 17.96 -18.59 -10.23
N ILE A 97 16.83 -17.89 -10.17
CA ILE A 97 16.38 -16.95 -11.20
C ILE A 97 16.92 -15.51 -10.99
N ASN A 98 17.80 -15.31 -10.01
CA ASN A 98 18.44 -14.04 -9.64
C ASN A 98 17.48 -12.91 -9.24
N ILE A 99 16.28 -13.25 -8.74
CA ILE A 99 15.43 -12.26 -8.05
C ILE A 99 15.98 -12.00 -6.64
N CYS A 100 16.39 -13.07 -5.95
CA CYS A 100 17.27 -12.98 -4.79
C CYS A 100 18.73 -13.04 -5.26
N TYR A 101 19.61 -12.26 -4.63
CA TYR A 101 21.05 -12.29 -4.89
C TYR A 101 21.81 -12.16 -3.57
N LEU A 102 23.10 -12.48 -3.56
CA LEU A 102 23.91 -12.38 -2.36
C LEU A 102 24.70 -11.07 -2.39
N ASP A 103 24.45 -10.18 -1.43
CA ASP A 103 25.22 -8.96 -1.27
C ASP A 103 26.63 -9.26 -0.73
N PRO A 104 27.63 -8.44 -1.10
CA PRO A 104 28.98 -8.58 -0.56
C PRO A 104 28.98 -8.59 0.98
N GLY A 105 29.54 -9.64 1.58
CA GLY A 105 29.65 -9.78 3.04
C GLY A 105 28.36 -10.21 3.76
N ARG A 106 27.31 -10.62 3.03
CA ARG A 106 26.08 -11.19 3.61
C ARG A 106 26.03 -12.71 3.43
N ASP A 107 25.22 -13.35 4.27
CA ASP A 107 24.86 -14.77 4.16
C ASP A 107 23.53 -14.94 3.40
N TYR A 108 23.25 -16.16 2.94
CA TYR A 108 21.95 -16.48 2.34
C TYR A 108 20.80 -16.31 3.34
N CYS A 109 19.75 -15.61 2.93
CA CYS A 109 18.47 -15.61 3.63
C CYS A 109 17.70 -16.89 3.31
N HIS A 110 17.20 -17.58 4.33
CA HIS A 110 16.40 -18.80 4.19
C HIS A 110 15.09 -18.64 4.95
N LEU A 111 13.97 -18.95 4.29
CA LEU A 111 12.64 -18.93 4.89
C LEU A 111 12.08 -20.34 5.07
N PHE A 112 12.42 -21.26 4.17
CA PHE A 112 11.94 -22.63 4.19
C PHE A 112 12.97 -23.55 4.86
N PRO A 113 12.54 -24.71 5.39
CA PRO A 113 13.46 -25.68 5.97
C PRO A 113 14.62 -25.97 5.02
N LYS A 114 15.85 -25.85 5.52
CA LYS A 114 17.04 -26.05 4.70
C LYS A 114 16.98 -27.44 4.06
N PRO A 115 17.26 -27.58 2.76
CA PRO A 115 17.33 -28.88 2.13
C PRO A 115 18.38 -29.74 2.84
N GLN A 116 18.22 -31.06 2.78
CA GLN A 116 19.20 -32.03 3.31
C GLN A 116 20.61 -31.84 2.71
N ARG A 117 20.70 -31.22 1.52
CA ARG A 117 21.93 -30.87 0.82
C ARG A 117 22.36 -29.42 1.09
N ASN A 118 23.64 -29.12 0.88
CA ASN A 118 24.15 -27.75 0.94
C ASN A 118 23.34 -26.81 0.03
N PHE A 119 22.78 -25.74 0.58
CA PHE A 119 21.89 -24.82 -0.13
C PHE A 119 22.52 -24.17 -1.36
N ARG A 120 23.82 -23.87 -1.32
CA ARG A 120 24.54 -23.31 -2.46
C ARG A 120 24.55 -24.30 -3.63
N ASN A 121 24.73 -25.59 -3.34
CA ASN A 121 24.65 -26.63 -4.35
C ASN A 121 23.23 -26.75 -4.89
N ASN A 122 22.22 -26.63 -4.03
CA ASN A 122 20.82 -26.64 -4.45
C ASN A 122 20.49 -25.51 -5.45
N ILE A 123 20.93 -24.28 -5.14
CA ILE A 123 20.82 -23.14 -6.06
C ILE A 123 21.53 -23.44 -7.38
N GLN A 124 22.73 -24.03 -7.33
CA GLN A 124 23.48 -24.32 -8.56
C GLN A 124 22.79 -25.40 -9.41
N ASP A 125 22.20 -26.41 -8.78
CA ASP A 125 21.45 -27.47 -9.47
C ASP A 125 20.23 -26.88 -10.19
N ILE A 126 19.45 -26.02 -9.51
CA ILE A 126 18.32 -25.33 -10.14
C ILE A 126 18.80 -24.38 -11.25
N LYS A 127 19.89 -23.63 -11.07
CA LYS A 127 20.47 -22.80 -12.14
C LYS A 127 20.83 -23.61 -13.38
N ASN A 128 21.43 -24.79 -13.20
CA ASN A 128 21.76 -25.68 -14.30
C ASN A 128 20.49 -26.20 -15.00
N LEU A 129 19.44 -26.55 -14.24
CA LEU A 129 18.14 -26.93 -14.79
C LEU A 129 17.51 -25.79 -15.58
N VAL A 130 17.55 -24.55 -15.07
CA VAL A 130 17.03 -23.36 -15.76
C VAL A 130 17.71 -23.19 -17.11
N VAL A 131 19.04 -23.21 -17.14
CA VAL A 131 19.81 -23.09 -18.39
C VAL A 131 19.45 -24.23 -19.35
N ALA A 132 19.41 -25.48 -18.87
CA ALA A 132 19.09 -26.64 -19.70
C ALA A 132 17.67 -26.58 -20.29
N SER A 133 16.67 -26.20 -19.50
CA SER A 133 15.27 -26.07 -19.92
C SER A 133 15.10 -25.01 -21.03
N TYR A 134 15.75 -23.85 -20.92
CA TYR A 134 15.65 -22.79 -21.94
C TYR A 134 16.50 -23.05 -23.18
N VAL A 135 17.69 -23.65 -23.05
CA VAL A 135 18.48 -24.07 -24.21
C VAL A 135 17.72 -25.17 -24.99
N GLY A 136 17.08 -26.10 -24.27
CA GLY A 136 16.23 -27.13 -24.86
C GLY A 136 14.98 -26.59 -25.57
N SER A 137 14.47 -25.42 -25.17
CA SER A 137 13.33 -24.76 -25.81
C SER A 137 13.69 -23.89 -27.02
N GLY A 138 14.95 -23.93 -27.50
CA GLY A 138 15.40 -23.21 -28.69
C GLY A 138 15.75 -21.73 -28.48
N LEU A 139 15.82 -21.25 -27.23
CA LEU A 139 16.26 -19.89 -26.91
C LEU A 139 17.79 -19.86 -26.74
N ASN A 140 18.47 -18.93 -27.41
CA ASN A 140 19.92 -18.76 -27.23
C ASN A 140 20.24 -18.12 -25.86
N HIS A 141 21.44 -18.37 -25.32
CA HIS A 141 21.88 -17.90 -24.00
C HIS A 141 21.81 -16.36 -23.82
N ASN A 142 22.05 -15.61 -24.90
CA ASN A 142 21.93 -14.14 -24.91
C ASN A 142 20.47 -13.67 -24.94
N GLY A 143 19.56 -14.49 -25.44
CA GLY A 143 18.12 -14.29 -25.41
C GLY A 143 17.56 -14.46 -24.00
N PHE A 144 18.04 -15.45 -23.24
CA PHE A 144 17.68 -15.68 -21.84
C PHE A 144 18.03 -14.49 -20.93
N HIS A 145 19.29 -14.01 -20.97
CA HIS A 145 19.70 -12.82 -20.21
C HIS A 145 18.93 -11.55 -20.60
N ARG A 146 18.53 -11.43 -21.86
CA ARG A 146 17.70 -10.33 -22.35
C ARG A 146 16.26 -10.44 -21.88
N HIS A 147 15.68 -11.65 -21.85
CA HIS A 147 14.33 -11.92 -21.38
C HIS A 147 14.20 -11.71 -19.87
N LEU A 148 15.20 -12.10 -19.08
CA LEU A 148 15.25 -11.80 -17.64
C LEU A 148 15.50 -10.31 -17.36
N LYS A 149 16.36 -9.63 -18.13
CA LYS A 149 16.53 -8.17 -18.01
C LYS A 149 15.26 -7.39 -18.38
N GLN A 150 14.42 -7.91 -19.28
CA GLN A 150 13.13 -7.30 -19.59
C GLN A 150 12.14 -7.33 -18.42
N ILE A 151 12.36 -8.18 -17.41
CA ILE A 151 11.57 -8.18 -16.17
C ILE A 151 11.98 -6.98 -15.27
N ALA A 152 13.22 -6.48 -15.40
CA ALA A 152 13.72 -5.27 -14.73
C ALA A 152 13.39 -4.00 -15.53
N PHE A 153 12.12 -3.84 -15.90
CA PHE A 153 11.62 -2.70 -16.67
C PHE A 153 11.50 -1.48 -15.73
N ASP A 154 12.19 -0.38 -16.03
CA ASP A 154 11.89 0.91 -15.38
C ASP A 154 10.64 1.50 -16.04
N LEU A 155 9.52 1.26 -15.40
CA LEU A 155 8.19 1.57 -15.91
C LEU A 155 7.85 3.06 -15.87
N CYS A 156 8.54 3.83 -15.02
CA CYS A 156 8.26 5.25 -14.80
C CYS A 156 8.63 6.13 -16.01
N HIS A 157 9.34 5.57 -16.99
CA HIS A 157 9.67 6.24 -18.24
C HIS A 157 8.58 6.11 -19.32
N ILE A 158 7.53 5.31 -19.09
CA ILE A 158 6.41 5.16 -20.03
C ILE A 158 5.38 6.29 -19.81
N PRO A 159 5.00 7.06 -20.84
CA PRO A 159 3.91 8.04 -20.75
C PRO A 159 2.60 7.37 -20.32
N GLY A 160 1.91 7.91 -19.29
CA GLY A 160 0.74 7.30 -18.64
C GLY A 160 1.08 6.53 -17.36
N ILE A 161 2.31 6.01 -17.23
CA ILE A 161 2.84 5.36 -16.02
C ILE A 161 3.61 6.36 -15.16
N ARG A 162 4.30 7.31 -15.80
CA ARG A 162 4.99 8.40 -15.11
C ARG A 162 4.06 9.14 -14.15
N GLU A 163 2.83 9.42 -14.58
CA GLU A 163 1.81 10.11 -13.77
C GLU A 163 1.45 9.29 -12.51
N LEU A 164 1.48 7.96 -12.60
CA LEU A 164 1.28 7.06 -11.46
C LEU A 164 2.51 7.01 -10.55
N CYS A 165 3.72 7.02 -11.11
CA CYS A 165 4.95 7.15 -10.33
C CYS A 165 5.00 8.48 -9.56
N GLU A 166 4.56 9.57 -10.19
CA GLU A 166 4.42 10.87 -9.52
C GLU A 166 3.35 10.84 -8.41
N MET A 167 2.25 10.10 -8.62
CA MET A 167 1.28 9.84 -7.55
C MET A 167 1.91 9.09 -6.38
N PHE A 168 2.69 8.04 -6.64
CA PHE A 168 3.40 7.29 -5.61
C PHE A 168 4.48 8.11 -4.90
N ASP A 169 5.25 8.93 -5.62
CA ASP A 169 6.22 9.84 -4.99
C ASP A 169 5.51 10.81 -4.04
N ARG A 170 4.39 11.41 -4.49
CA ARG A 170 3.57 12.27 -3.62
C ARG A 170 3.04 11.52 -2.39
N SER A 171 2.41 10.37 -2.59
CA SER A 171 1.75 9.65 -1.51
C SER A 171 2.75 8.99 -0.56
N TRP A 172 3.67 8.19 -1.08
CA TRP A 172 4.55 7.34 -0.27
C TRP A 172 5.83 8.03 0.20
N ALA A 173 6.40 8.94 -0.59
CA ALA A 173 7.63 9.64 -0.23
C ALA A 173 7.35 10.97 0.48
N ARG A 174 6.35 11.73 0.01
CA ARG A 174 6.07 13.09 0.52
C ARG A 174 4.89 13.17 1.49
N ILE A 175 4.12 12.10 1.70
CA ILE A 175 2.95 12.06 2.61
C ILE A 175 1.89 13.09 2.18
N GLN A 176 1.70 13.25 0.87
CA GLN A 176 0.77 14.20 0.26
C GLN A 176 -0.30 13.44 -0.55
N PRO A 177 -1.55 13.94 -0.62
CA PRO A 177 -2.57 13.31 -1.43
C PRO A 177 -2.14 13.19 -2.89
N ALA A 178 -2.47 12.07 -3.51
CA ALA A 178 -2.21 11.90 -4.94
C ALA A 178 -3.13 12.78 -5.82
N VAL A 179 -4.29 13.17 -5.29
CA VAL A 179 -5.27 14.08 -5.91
C VAL A 179 -5.58 15.20 -4.91
N ASP A 180 -5.18 16.41 -5.27
CA ASP A 180 -5.33 17.65 -4.49
C ASP A 180 -5.18 18.80 -5.49
N ALA A 181 -6.30 19.41 -5.94
CA ALA A 181 -6.26 20.37 -7.03
C ALA A 181 -5.98 21.82 -6.60
N ASP A 182 -6.19 22.18 -5.34
CA ASP A 182 -5.91 23.53 -4.81
C ASP A 182 -4.66 23.62 -3.91
N GLY A 183 -4.07 22.47 -3.55
CA GLY A 183 -2.81 22.36 -2.84
C GLY A 183 -2.91 22.63 -1.34
N ASP A 184 -4.05 22.32 -0.72
CA ASP A 184 -4.29 22.47 0.73
C ASP A 184 -3.93 21.20 1.55
N LEU A 185 -3.53 20.13 0.85
CA LEU A 185 -3.17 18.80 1.36
C LEU A 185 -4.33 17.94 1.85
N PHE A 186 -5.58 18.31 1.56
CA PHE A 186 -6.76 17.48 1.72
C PHE A 186 -7.21 16.95 0.35
N SER A 187 -8.20 16.05 0.35
CA SER A 187 -8.62 15.40 -0.89
C SER A 187 -10.07 14.94 -0.81
N ILE A 188 -10.74 14.99 -1.96
CA ILE A 188 -12.04 14.35 -2.16
C ILE A 188 -11.94 12.82 -2.35
N VAL A 189 -10.77 12.29 -2.74
CA VAL A 189 -10.54 10.85 -2.95
C VAL A 189 -10.20 10.19 -1.61
N ARG A 190 -10.50 8.90 -1.43
CA ARG A 190 -10.25 8.17 -0.16
C ARG A 190 -8.80 7.70 -0.01
N ALA A 191 -8.36 6.83 -0.92
CA ALA A 191 -7.05 6.18 -0.87
C ALA A 191 -5.91 7.13 -1.27
N ALA A 192 -4.68 6.63 -1.27
CA ALA A 192 -3.48 7.31 -1.76
C ALA A 192 -3.24 8.67 -1.07
N ARG A 193 -3.16 8.63 0.27
CA ARG A 193 -3.00 9.80 1.15
C ARG A 193 -4.16 10.80 1.13
N GLY A 194 -5.32 10.42 0.57
CA GLY A 194 -6.54 11.23 0.59
C GLY A 194 -7.32 11.15 1.90
N SER A 195 -8.65 11.12 1.81
CA SER A 195 -9.57 11.20 2.94
C SER A 195 -9.61 9.99 3.88
N PHE A 196 -8.89 8.90 3.61
CA PHE A 196 -8.61 7.90 4.65
C PHE A 196 -7.55 8.37 5.65
N TRP A 197 -6.69 9.29 5.23
CA TRP A 197 -5.56 9.79 6.00
C TRP A 197 -5.87 11.12 6.67
N ARG A 198 -6.71 11.95 6.06
CA ARG A 198 -7.11 13.26 6.57
C ARG A 198 -8.61 13.47 6.39
N GLY A 199 -9.18 14.50 7.01
CA GLY A 199 -10.54 14.92 6.72
C GLY A 199 -10.81 15.03 5.22
N GLN A 200 -11.97 14.59 4.77
CA GLN A 200 -12.34 14.78 3.36
C GLN A 200 -12.57 16.27 3.08
N ASP A 201 -11.93 16.75 2.02
CA ASP A 201 -12.17 18.09 1.50
C ASP A 201 -13.62 18.22 1.00
N CYS A 202 -14.25 19.34 1.34
CA CYS A 202 -15.57 19.70 0.86
C CYS A 202 -15.51 20.42 -0.51
N HIS A 203 -14.41 21.10 -0.83
CA HIS A 203 -14.23 21.93 -2.03
C HIS A 203 -12.77 21.97 -2.56
N ASP A 204 -12.35 20.90 -3.26
CA ASP A 204 -11.01 20.68 -3.88
C ASP A 204 -10.51 21.75 -4.90
N TRP A 205 -11.28 22.81 -5.11
CA TRP A 205 -10.92 23.92 -6.00
C TRP A 205 -10.74 25.24 -5.23
N ASP A 206 -10.90 25.24 -3.90
CA ASP A 206 -10.73 26.39 -3.02
C ASP A 206 -9.90 26.04 -1.80
N LYS A 207 -8.62 26.43 -1.88
CA LYS A 207 -7.62 26.28 -0.82
C LYS A 207 -8.03 26.88 0.54
N ASN A 208 -9.10 27.66 0.61
CA ASN A 208 -9.62 28.22 1.85
C ASN A 208 -10.76 27.42 2.47
N SER A 209 -11.10 26.25 1.93
CA SER A 209 -12.23 25.43 2.36
C SER A 209 -11.74 24.03 2.75
N TYR A 210 -11.28 23.85 4.00
CA TYR A 210 -10.66 22.60 4.44
C TYR A 210 -10.88 22.24 5.91
N PRO A 211 -10.82 20.93 6.26
CA PRO A 211 -10.97 20.47 7.63
C PRO A 211 -10.02 21.14 8.65
N GLY A 212 -10.60 21.68 9.72
CA GLY A 212 -9.85 22.27 10.83
C GLY A 212 -9.45 23.73 10.65
N ARG A 213 -10.05 24.42 9.66
CA ARG A 213 -10.00 25.88 9.51
C ARG A 213 -10.95 26.59 10.49
N GLN A 214 -10.66 27.83 10.85
CA GLN A 214 -11.61 28.73 11.47
C GLN A 214 -12.69 29.12 10.44
N PRO A 215 -13.98 29.10 10.82
CA PRO A 215 -15.07 29.35 9.89
C PRO A 215 -15.03 30.78 9.33
N LEU A 216 -15.11 30.89 8.01
CA LEU A 216 -15.09 32.15 7.27
C LEU A 216 -16.45 32.82 7.37
N LYS A 217 -16.50 33.94 8.10
CA LYS A 217 -17.76 34.68 8.37
C LYS A 217 -18.83 33.76 8.98
N SER A 218 -18.40 32.88 9.89
CA SER A 218 -19.25 31.92 10.59
C SER A 218 -20.03 31.01 9.64
N ASP A 219 -19.45 30.70 8.47
CA ASP A 219 -19.97 29.80 7.45
C ASP A 219 -21.42 30.09 7.06
N ALA A 220 -21.80 31.38 7.06
CA ALA A 220 -23.18 31.80 6.79
C ALA A 220 -23.65 31.47 5.35
N MET A 221 -22.72 31.34 4.40
CA MET A 221 -23.01 31.13 2.97
C MET A 221 -22.53 29.78 2.44
N PHE A 222 -21.42 29.26 2.95
CA PHE A 222 -20.82 27.99 2.57
C PHE A 222 -19.98 27.45 3.74
N ASP A 223 -19.76 26.15 3.77
CA ASP A 223 -18.96 25.46 4.77
C ASP A 223 -17.47 25.57 4.39
N SER A 224 -16.71 26.34 5.17
CA SER A 224 -15.28 26.62 4.91
C SER A 224 -14.34 25.75 5.75
N ASN A 225 -14.86 25.04 6.75
CA ASN A 225 -14.07 24.15 7.59
C ASN A 225 -14.47 22.67 7.44
N CYS A 226 -15.36 22.38 6.51
CA CYS A 226 -15.86 21.06 6.12
C CYS A 226 -16.46 20.24 7.27
N ASN A 227 -16.93 20.88 8.34
CA ASN A 227 -17.53 20.18 9.48
C ASN A 227 -19.02 19.84 9.26
N GLY A 228 -19.62 20.32 8.17
CA GLY A 228 -21.02 20.12 7.78
C GLY A 228 -22.01 21.11 8.40
N ILE A 229 -21.55 22.13 9.12
CA ILE A 229 -22.36 23.13 9.80
C ILE A 229 -22.16 24.48 9.09
N TRP A 230 -23.20 24.96 8.43
CA TRP A 230 -23.17 26.20 7.68
C TRP A 230 -24.60 26.72 7.47
N GLY A 231 -24.72 27.94 6.95
CA GLY A 231 -26.00 28.60 6.70
C GLY A 231 -26.51 29.39 7.90
N ILE A 232 -27.77 29.85 7.79
CA ILE A 232 -28.41 30.74 8.76
C ILE A 232 -29.62 30.03 9.38
N ASP A 233 -29.81 30.17 10.68
CA ASP A 233 -31.04 29.77 11.35
C ASP A 233 -32.17 30.76 11.02
N ASP A 234 -33.19 30.29 10.31
CA ASP A 234 -34.35 31.10 9.89
C ASP A 234 -35.09 31.76 11.07
N LYS A 235 -34.95 31.22 12.30
CA LYS A 235 -35.63 31.76 13.49
C LYS A 235 -34.90 32.93 14.12
N THR A 236 -33.58 32.82 14.26
CA THR A 236 -32.76 33.85 14.94
C THR A 236 -32.04 34.79 13.98
N GLY A 237 -31.95 34.42 12.70
CA GLY A 237 -31.16 35.14 11.70
C GLY A 237 -29.65 35.04 11.92
N LYS A 238 -29.19 34.13 12.79
CA LYS A 238 -27.76 33.94 13.10
C LYS A 238 -27.19 32.72 12.39
N PRO A 239 -25.89 32.71 12.04
CA PRO A 239 -25.25 31.55 11.43
C PRO A 239 -25.26 30.33 12.37
N TRP A 240 -25.47 29.14 11.81
CA TRP A 240 -25.49 27.90 12.60
C TRP A 240 -24.16 27.65 13.31
N GLU A 241 -23.04 27.94 12.66
CA GLU A 241 -21.70 27.78 13.24
C GLU A 241 -21.50 28.66 14.48
N ASP A 242 -22.05 29.88 14.47
CA ASP A 242 -22.00 30.79 15.61
C ASP A 242 -22.86 30.28 16.78
N LEU A 243 -24.02 29.70 16.48
CA LEU A 243 -24.95 29.18 17.48
C LEU A 243 -24.46 27.86 18.11
N LEU A 244 -23.78 27.03 17.34
CA LEU A 244 -23.44 25.65 17.73
C LEU A 244 -21.99 25.48 18.16
N CYS A 245 -21.06 26.30 17.65
CA CYS A 245 -19.62 26.05 17.79
C CYS A 245 -18.84 27.18 18.48
N LYS A 246 -19.29 28.44 18.41
CA LYS A 246 -18.51 29.61 18.88
C LYS A 246 -18.04 29.53 20.33
N ASP A 247 -18.88 29.05 21.23
CA ASP A 247 -18.58 28.95 22.67
C ASP A 247 -17.88 27.64 23.05
N PHE A 248 -17.62 26.77 22.07
CA PHE A 248 -16.93 25.50 22.27
C PHE A 248 -15.57 25.53 21.58
N GLU A 249 -14.51 25.16 22.32
CA GLU A 249 -13.19 25.04 21.72
C GLU A 249 -13.14 23.82 20.78
N SER A 250 -13.38 24.07 19.48
CA SER A 250 -13.16 23.09 18.43
C SER A 250 -11.67 22.80 18.29
N ARG A 251 -11.34 21.50 18.21
CA ARG A 251 -9.97 21.01 18.11
C ARG A 251 -9.85 19.80 17.21
N GLY A 252 -8.79 19.79 16.40
CA GLY A 252 -8.41 18.65 15.58
C GLY A 252 -7.50 17.65 16.28
N VAL A 253 -7.34 16.47 15.67
CA VAL A 253 -6.31 15.49 16.05
C VAL A 253 -5.30 15.36 14.91
N ILE A 254 -4.02 15.53 15.25
CA ILE A 254 -2.92 15.26 14.32
C ILE A 254 -2.07 14.15 14.94
N TYR A 255 -1.89 13.06 14.20
CA TYR A 255 -1.09 11.93 14.62
C TYR A 255 0.13 11.80 13.70
N ILE A 256 1.32 11.92 14.26
CA ILE A 256 2.60 11.71 13.58
C ILE A 256 3.15 10.38 14.09
N GLY A 257 3.30 9.41 13.18
CA GLY A 257 3.61 8.05 13.58
C GLY A 257 4.31 7.20 12.54
N ASP A 258 4.40 5.92 12.85
CA ASP A 258 4.97 4.87 12.01
C ASP A 258 3.87 3.90 11.50
N SER A 259 4.27 2.70 11.09
CA SER A 259 3.35 1.65 10.64
C SER A 259 2.24 1.32 11.64
N VAL A 260 2.51 1.43 12.95
CA VAL A 260 1.51 1.19 13.99
C VAL A 260 0.46 2.30 13.98
N GLY A 261 0.90 3.55 13.84
CA GLY A 261 0.05 4.73 13.74
C GLY A 261 -0.84 4.75 12.50
N ALA A 262 -0.29 4.27 11.38
CA ALA A 262 -1.00 4.12 10.12
C ALA A 262 -1.97 2.92 10.12
N HIS A 263 -1.84 2.04 11.12
CA HIS A 263 -2.53 0.76 11.18
C HIS A 263 -2.18 -0.15 9.99
N PHE A 264 -0.89 -0.39 9.80
CA PHE A 264 -0.38 -1.36 8.85
C PHE A 264 -1.01 -2.73 9.11
N HIS A 265 -1.57 -3.32 8.07
CA HIS A 265 -2.19 -4.63 8.14
C HIS A 265 -2.06 -5.36 6.80
N PHE A 266 -1.33 -6.46 6.82
CA PHE A 266 -1.25 -7.40 5.70
C PHE A 266 -2.32 -8.48 5.88
N PRO A 267 -3.32 -8.59 4.98
CA PRO A 267 -4.40 -9.57 5.14
C PRO A 267 -3.88 -11.02 5.13
N GLU A 268 -4.21 -11.78 6.17
CA GLU A 268 -3.90 -13.22 6.26
C GLU A 268 -4.37 -14.00 5.01
N PRO A 269 -5.58 -13.77 4.47
CA PRO A 269 -6.04 -14.54 3.32
C PRO A 269 -5.20 -14.37 2.06
N TRP A 270 -4.36 -13.33 1.96
CA TRP A 270 -3.49 -13.13 0.80
C TRP A 270 -2.23 -14.01 0.82
N ILE A 271 -1.90 -14.62 1.96
CA ILE A 271 -0.74 -15.50 2.12
C ILE A 271 -1.09 -16.90 2.62
N ASN A 272 -2.32 -17.12 3.07
CA ASN A 272 -2.80 -18.43 3.51
C ASN A 272 -3.43 -19.20 2.32
N PRO A 273 -2.80 -20.29 1.83
CA PRO A 273 -3.29 -21.06 0.69
C PRO A 273 -4.68 -21.68 0.87
N LEU A 274 -5.15 -21.81 2.12
CA LEU A 274 -6.49 -22.32 2.42
C LEU A 274 -7.57 -21.24 2.34
N LEU A 275 -7.19 -19.97 2.40
CA LEU A 275 -8.11 -18.83 2.44
C LEU A 275 -8.05 -17.99 1.15
N ILE A 276 -6.93 -18.02 0.44
CA ILE A 276 -6.73 -17.22 -0.77
C ILE A 276 -7.73 -17.59 -1.87
N SER A 277 -8.39 -16.56 -2.38
CA SER A 277 -9.42 -16.68 -3.41
C SER A 277 -9.60 -15.36 -4.16
N GLU A 278 -10.33 -15.42 -5.29
CA GLU A 278 -10.75 -14.23 -6.04
C GLU A 278 -11.49 -13.22 -5.15
N GLU A 279 -12.37 -13.73 -4.27
CA GLU A 279 -13.12 -12.90 -3.32
C GLU A 279 -12.19 -12.19 -2.34
N THR A 280 -11.13 -12.83 -1.86
CA THR A 280 -10.18 -12.15 -0.95
C THR A 280 -9.26 -11.16 -1.67
N LEU A 281 -9.08 -11.28 -2.98
CA LEU A 281 -8.19 -10.40 -3.77
C LEU A 281 -8.93 -9.29 -4.51
N HIS A 282 -10.26 -9.27 -4.49
CA HIS A 282 -11.08 -8.34 -5.30
C HIS A 282 -10.78 -6.85 -5.05
N ASN A 283 -10.49 -6.47 -3.80
CA ASN A 283 -10.21 -5.09 -3.39
C ASN A 283 -8.73 -4.83 -3.02
N TYR A 284 -7.79 -5.57 -3.62
CA TYR A 284 -6.36 -5.40 -3.37
C TYR A 284 -5.83 -3.99 -3.69
N THR A 285 -6.49 -3.25 -4.60
CA THR A 285 -6.05 -1.93 -5.06
C THR A 285 -6.03 -0.89 -3.95
N GLN A 286 -7.06 -0.84 -3.10
CA GLN A 286 -7.15 0.17 -2.04
C GLN A 286 -6.03 -0.01 -1.00
N PRO A 287 -5.85 -1.19 -0.36
CA PRO A 287 -4.76 -1.38 0.60
C PRO A 287 -3.40 -1.08 -0.02
N LEU A 288 -3.18 -1.45 -1.29
CA LEU A 288 -1.91 -1.11 -1.96
C LEU A 288 -1.72 0.39 -2.18
N LEU A 289 -2.75 1.13 -2.60
CA LEU A 289 -2.68 2.59 -2.74
C LEU A 289 -2.39 3.27 -1.40
N ASP A 290 -2.88 2.68 -0.31
CA ASP A 290 -2.68 3.12 1.06
C ASP A 290 -1.48 2.44 1.75
N GLU A 291 -0.49 1.94 1.00
CA GLU A 291 0.77 1.42 1.61
C GLU A 291 0.59 0.21 2.54
N LEU A 292 -0.51 -0.54 2.37
CA LEU A 292 -1.03 -1.59 3.26
C LEU A 292 -1.45 -1.07 4.65
N ASP A 293 -1.64 0.23 4.76
CA ASP A 293 -2.13 0.91 5.95
C ASP A 293 -3.65 1.10 5.89
N TRP A 294 -4.26 1.11 7.08
CA TRP A 294 -5.71 1.24 7.24
C TRP A 294 -6.04 2.39 8.21
N PRO A 295 -5.60 3.63 7.93
CA PRO A 295 -5.69 4.75 8.87
C PRO A 295 -7.14 5.13 9.23
N HIS A 296 -8.08 4.83 8.34
CA HIS A 296 -9.52 5.02 8.53
C HIS A 296 -10.15 4.02 9.51
N LEU A 297 -9.43 2.95 9.87
CA LEU A 297 -9.80 1.97 10.89
C LEU A 297 -8.92 2.08 12.15
N GLY A 298 -7.83 2.84 12.07
CA GLY A 298 -6.78 2.91 13.10
C GLY A 298 -7.19 3.63 14.39
N PHE A 299 -6.41 3.41 15.45
CA PHE A 299 -6.67 3.94 16.79
C PHE A 299 -6.70 5.48 16.85
N ALA A 300 -5.83 6.17 16.13
CA ALA A 300 -5.73 7.63 16.25
C ALA A 300 -6.84 8.36 15.49
N THR A 301 -7.00 8.00 14.21
CA THR A 301 -7.81 8.76 13.25
C THR A 301 -8.94 7.97 12.61
N GLY A 302 -9.14 6.71 13.01
CA GLY A 302 -10.17 5.86 12.41
C GLY A 302 -11.56 6.48 12.55
N PHE A 303 -12.40 6.36 11.52
CA PHE A 303 -13.68 7.07 11.46
C PHE A 303 -14.83 6.26 10.89
N MET A 304 -14.57 5.06 10.41
CA MET A 304 -15.57 4.16 9.84
C MET A 304 -15.24 2.72 10.21
N ASN A 305 -16.25 1.85 10.24
CA ASN A 305 -16.02 0.41 10.40
C ASN A 305 -15.57 -0.20 9.08
N THR A 306 -14.91 -1.37 9.16
CA THR A 306 -14.47 -2.14 8.00
C THR A 306 -15.66 -2.52 7.11
N THR A 307 -15.50 -2.32 5.80
CA THR A 307 -16.38 -2.89 4.77
C THR A 307 -15.84 -4.20 4.19
N GLU A 308 -14.66 -4.63 4.65
CA GLU A 308 -13.88 -5.76 4.15
C GLU A 308 -13.61 -6.78 5.27
N PRO A 309 -14.64 -7.44 5.82
CA PRO A 309 -14.50 -8.31 7.00
C PRO A 309 -13.65 -9.56 6.75
N LEU A 310 -13.45 -9.92 5.47
CA LEU A 310 -12.54 -10.99 5.07
C LEU A 310 -11.07 -10.55 5.20
N LEU A 311 -10.77 -9.27 5.01
CA LEU A 311 -9.39 -8.76 5.00
C LEU A 311 -8.97 -8.27 6.38
N ILE A 312 -9.84 -7.54 7.05
CA ILE A 312 -9.56 -6.93 8.35
C ILE A 312 -10.80 -6.95 9.23
N LYS A 313 -10.61 -7.32 10.49
CA LYS A 313 -11.67 -7.48 11.48
C LYS A 313 -11.48 -6.49 12.62
N GLY A 314 -12.58 -6.01 13.17
CA GLY A 314 -12.56 -5.12 14.33
C GLY A 314 -13.66 -4.06 14.25
N VAL A 315 -13.91 -3.42 15.38
CA VAL A 315 -14.75 -2.23 15.47
C VAL A 315 -13.85 -1.03 15.62
N THR A 316 -14.19 0.06 14.94
CA THR A 316 -13.41 1.28 15.00
C THR A 316 -13.83 2.11 16.20
N ASP A 317 -12.89 2.29 17.13
CA ASP A 317 -13.02 3.20 18.26
C ASP A 317 -11.71 3.99 18.39
N SER A 318 -11.76 5.27 18.02
CA SER A 318 -10.56 6.08 17.82
C SER A 318 -10.56 7.36 18.67
N LEU A 319 -9.38 7.94 18.85
CA LEU A 319 -9.24 9.26 19.48
C LEU A 319 -10.07 10.32 18.75
N TYR A 320 -10.03 10.32 17.41
CA TYR A 320 -10.86 11.20 16.59
C TYR A 320 -12.36 11.03 16.89
N LEU A 321 -12.88 9.80 16.92
CA LEU A 321 -14.30 9.58 17.18
C LEU A 321 -14.71 10.01 18.59
N LYS A 322 -13.86 9.81 19.61
CA LYS A 322 -14.10 10.34 20.95
C LYS A 322 -14.12 11.87 20.95
N LEU A 323 -13.19 12.50 20.24
CA LEU A 323 -13.10 13.96 20.12
C LEU A 323 -14.33 14.56 19.42
N ARG A 324 -14.78 13.94 18.32
CA ARG A 324 -16.01 14.31 17.60
C ARG A 324 -17.27 14.03 18.43
N ALA A 325 -17.29 12.97 19.23
CA ALA A 325 -18.43 12.69 20.11
C ALA A 325 -18.57 13.74 21.22
N ARG A 326 -17.45 14.25 21.73
CA ARG A 326 -17.41 15.31 22.74
C ARG A 326 -17.81 16.67 22.18
N ASN A 327 -17.35 17.02 20.98
CA ASN A 327 -17.74 18.24 20.27
C ASN A 327 -17.90 17.93 18.77
N ARG A 328 -19.13 18.08 18.26
CA ARG A 328 -19.48 17.74 16.87
C ARG A 328 -18.90 18.68 15.83
N CYS A 329 -18.51 19.90 16.23
CA CYS A 329 -17.82 20.86 15.38
C CYS A 329 -16.42 20.36 14.94
N ASN A 330 -15.88 19.33 15.60
CA ASN A 330 -14.62 18.66 15.22
C ASN A 330 -14.79 17.66 14.07
N HIS A 331 -15.94 17.65 13.38
CA HIS A 331 -16.14 16.72 12.27
C HIS A 331 -15.09 16.93 11.18
N ARG A 332 -14.51 15.83 10.70
CA ARG A 332 -13.42 15.75 9.71
C ARG A 332 -12.07 16.31 10.14
N ASP A 333 -11.95 16.97 11.29
CA ASP A 333 -10.66 17.51 11.73
C ASP A 333 -9.72 16.44 12.31
N TYR A 334 -9.21 15.57 11.44
CA TYR A 334 -8.16 14.60 11.71
C TYR A 334 -7.09 14.60 10.62
N GLN A 335 -5.86 14.32 11.00
CA GLN A 335 -4.73 14.09 10.10
C GLN A 335 -3.85 12.98 10.63
N ASN A 336 -3.66 11.93 9.84
CA ASN A 336 -2.73 10.84 10.09
C ASN A 336 -1.53 11.01 9.15
N LEU A 337 -0.42 11.49 9.72
CA LEU A 337 0.83 11.71 9.00
C LEU A 337 1.78 10.51 9.14
N SER A 338 1.27 9.34 9.53
CA SER A 338 2.10 8.17 9.79
C SER A 338 2.67 7.56 8.52
N ARG A 339 3.87 6.97 8.60
CA ARG A 339 4.54 6.34 7.44
C ARG A 339 5.22 5.04 7.84
N ASN A 340 5.11 4.01 7.01
CA ASN A 340 5.83 2.76 7.22
C ASN A 340 7.35 2.98 7.27
N GLY A 341 7.99 2.48 8.34
CA GLY A 341 9.44 2.66 8.56
C GLY A 341 9.85 4.05 9.05
N ALA A 342 8.90 4.90 9.43
CA ALA A 342 9.15 6.21 10.03
C ALA A 342 10.05 6.15 11.27
N SER A 343 10.93 7.14 11.40
CA SER A 343 11.78 7.34 12.57
C SER A 343 11.85 8.82 12.95
N SER A 344 12.53 9.12 14.06
CA SER A 344 12.78 10.50 14.49
C SER A 344 13.61 11.30 13.47
N PHE A 345 14.36 10.64 12.58
CA PHE A 345 15.13 11.29 11.51
C PHE A 345 14.26 11.86 10.39
N ASP A 346 12.99 11.44 10.28
CA ASP A 346 12.08 11.84 9.22
C ASP A 346 11.31 13.14 9.55
N GLY A 347 11.65 13.81 10.66
CA GLY A 347 10.94 14.99 11.19
C GLY A 347 10.63 16.08 10.15
N MET A 348 11.58 16.38 9.26
CA MET A 348 11.37 17.42 8.22
C MET A 348 10.32 17.06 7.18
N THR A 349 10.11 15.78 6.91
CA THR A 349 9.05 15.31 6.01
C THR A 349 7.69 15.57 6.63
N TYR A 350 7.52 15.30 7.92
CA TYR A 350 6.25 15.55 8.63
C TYR A 350 5.92 17.02 8.76
N VAL A 351 6.92 17.88 9.05
CA VAL A 351 6.70 19.32 9.13
C VAL A 351 6.18 19.89 7.79
N LYS A 352 6.65 19.35 6.67
CA LYS A 352 6.20 19.77 5.33
C LYS A 352 4.83 19.21 4.93
N SER A 353 4.44 18.06 5.46
CA SER A 353 3.16 17.43 5.13
C SER A 353 2.03 17.82 6.10
N LEU A 354 2.33 18.40 7.25
CA LEU A 354 1.35 18.89 8.21
C LEU A 354 0.55 20.07 7.64
N SER A 355 -0.78 19.95 7.61
CA SER A 355 -1.67 21.04 7.19
C SER A 355 -2.29 21.71 8.40
N ARG A 356 -1.66 22.77 8.91
CA ARG A 356 -2.22 23.60 9.98
C ARG A 356 -1.64 25.00 9.93
N GLU A 357 -2.51 25.99 9.74
CA GLU A 357 -2.11 27.40 9.76
C GLU A 357 -2.26 27.99 11.16
N SER A 358 -1.28 28.78 11.61
CA SER A 358 -1.27 29.35 12.97
C SER A 358 -2.30 30.45 13.21
N ILE A 359 -2.76 31.11 12.14
CA ILE A 359 -3.70 32.26 12.22
C ILE A 359 -5.13 31.82 11.88
N THR A 360 -5.28 31.00 10.85
CA THR A 360 -6.58 30.62 10.28
C THR A 360 -7.02 29.21 10.68
N GLY A 361 -6.15 28.43 11.33
CA GLY A 361 -6.46 27.08 11.80
C GLY A 361 -7.09 27.06 13.19
N GLN A 362 -7.92 26.05 13.44
CA GLN A 362 -8.35 25.68 14.78
C GLN A 362 -7.19 25.06 15.57
N THR A 363 -7.29 25.10 16.89
CA THR A 363 -6.31 24.45 17.77
C THR A 363 -6.31 22.95 17.51
N CYS A 364 -5.18 22.26 17.68
CA CYS A 364 -5.12 20.81 17.51
C CYS A 364 -4.41 20.13 18.68
N SER A 365 -4.73 18.85 18.91
CA SER A 365 -3.94 17.96 19.75
C SER A 365 -3.00 17.15 18.86
N CYS A 366 -1.70 17.41 18.97
CA CYS A 366 -0.67 16.69 18.21
C CYS A 366 -0.10 15.57 19.07
N LEU A 367 -0.21 14.33 18.58
CA LEU A 367 0.42 13.16 19.18
C LEU A 367 1.59 12.74 18.29
N ILE A 368 2.79 12.68 18.88
CA ILE A 368 4.00 12.23 18.20
C ILE A 368 4.40 10.89 18.80
N TRP A 369 4.36 9.85 17.98
CA TRP A 369 4.76 8.50 18.36
C TRP A 369 5.84 8.00 17.40
N HIS A 370 7.09 8.00 17.84
CA HIS A 370 8.19 7.39 17.10
C HIS A 370 8.91 6.40 18.00
N VAL A 371 9.23 5.24 17.45
CA VAL A 371 10.20 4.33 18.07
C VAL A 371 11.58 4.94 17.87
N TRP A 372 12.30 5.21 18.95
CA TRP A 372 13.73 5.49 18.89
C TRP A 372 14.42 4.20 18.45
N GLN A 373 14.87 4.13 17.19
CA GLN A 373 15.72 3.05 16.70
C GLN A 373 17.19 3.42 16.80
#